data_AF-A0AAU6KQD9-F1
#
_entry.id   AF-A0AAU6KQD9-F1
#
_cell.length_a   1.000
_cell.length_b   1.000
_cell.length_c   1.000
_cell.angle_alpha   90.00
_cell.angle_beta   90.00
_cell.angle_gamma   90.00
#
_symmetry.space_group_name_H-M   'P 1'
#
loop_
_entity.id
_entity.type
_entity.pdbx_description
1 polymer ?
#
loop_
_entity_poly.entity_id
_entity_poly.type
_entity_poly.pdbx_seq_one_letter_code
_entity_poly.pdbx_strand_id
1 'polypeptide(L)' 'MPELHPGNQTVRPTGGMILYHLSGLRLRVGHATDPPTIVISRGVQLHLLDLLGLEPTHPRWPDT' A
#
# COMPACT_ATOMS: atom_id res chain seq x y z
N MET A 1 4.62 -24.94 -21.55
CA MET A 1 3.72 -24.35 -20.54
C MET A 1 4.43 -23.11 -20.01
N PRO A 2 3.98 -21.88 -20.28
CA PRO A 2 4.67 -20.70 -19.78
C PRO A 2 4.28 -20.46 -18.32
N GLU A 3 5.26 -20.43 -17.42
CA GLU A 3 5.12 -19.86 -16.08
C GLU A 3 4.78 -18.37 -16.22
N LEU A 4 3.52 -18.04 -15.92
CA LEU A 4 3.09 -16.67 -15.69
C LEU A 4 3.57 -16.25 -14.30
N HIS A 5 4.66 -15.50 -14.23
CA HIS A 5 4.87 -14.62 -13.10
C HIS A 5 3.66 -13.66 -13.07
N PRO A 6 2.99 -13.45 -11.92
CA PRO A 6 1.79 -12.62 -11.85
C PRO A 6 2.22 -11.15 -11.95
N GLY A 7 2.36 -10.64 -13.18
CA GLY A 7 2.95 -9.32 -13.40
C GLY A 7 2.39 -8.53 -14.58
N ASN A 8 1.28 -8.94 -15.17
CA ASN A 8 0.74 -8.25 -16.36
C ASN A 8 -0.77 -8.40 -16.60
N GLN A 9 -1.52 -8.99 -15.67
CA GLN A 9 -2.98 -8.83 -15.67
C GLN A 9 -3.29 -7.57 -14.87
N THR A 10 -3.65 -6.48 -15.55
CA THR A 10 -4.10 -5.23 -14.92
C THR A 10 -5.48 -5.45 -14.30
N VAL A 11 -5.54 -6.26 -13.24
CA VAL A 11 -6.75 -6.45 -12.46
C VAL A 11 -7.01 -5.12 -11.76
N ARG A 12 -8.12 -4.48 -12.10
CA ARG A 12 -8.53 -3.25 -11.42
C ARG A 12 -8.59 -3.54 -9.92
N PRO A 13 -7.81 -2.82 -9.08
CA PRO A 13 -7.85 -3.05 -7.64
C PRO A 13 -9.28 -2.94 -7.13
N THR A 14 -9.71 -3.99 -6.43
CA THR A 14 -11.01 -3.98 -5.74
C THR A 14 -10.84 -3.42 -4.34
N GLY A 15 -11.93 -2.90 -3.75
CA GLY A 15 -11.91 -2.43 -2.37
C GLY A 15 -11.44 -3.51 -1.38
N GLY A 16 -11.81 -4.79 -1.63
CA GLY A 16 -11.38 -5.91 -0.80
C GLY A 16 -9.87 -6.15 -0.82
N MET A 17 -9.23 -6.03 -1.98
CA MET A 17 -7.76 -6.17 -2.10
C MET A 17 -7.04 -5.05 -1.36
N ILE A 18 -7.52 -3.81 -1.50
CA ILE A 18 -6.96 -2.66 -0.78
C ILE A 18 -7.10 -2.85 0.74
N LEU A 19 -8.31 -3.19 1.21
CA LEU A 19 -8.57 -3.41 2.64
C LEU A 19 -7.76 -4.57 3.22
N TYR A 20 -7.57 -5.65 2.46
CA TYR A 20 -6.71 -6.77 2.87
C TYR A 20 -5.29 -6.30 3.16
N HIS A 21 -4.67 -5.53 2.28
CA HIS A 21 -3.32 -5.00 2.53
C HIS A 21 -3.29 -3.95 3.65
N LEU A 22 -4.30 -3.08 3.75
CA LEU A 22 -4.41 -2.11 4.83
C LEU A 22 -4.61 -2.76 6.21
N SER A 23 -5.17 -3.97 6.27
CA SER A 23 -5.29 -4.71 7.54
C SER A 23 -3.93 -5.06 8.17
N GLY A 24 -2.85 -5.05 7.37
CA GLY A 24 -1.47 -5.24 7.83
C GLY A 24 -0.80 -3.98 8.40
N LEU A 25 -1.48 -2.83 8.39
CA LEU A 25 -0.97 -1.60 9.00
C LEU A 25 -0.90 -1.72 10.52
N ARG A 26 0.14 -1.14 11.11
CA ARG A 26 0.30 -1.11 12.57
C ARG A 26 0.25 0.32 13.05
N LEU A 27 -0.45 0.57 14.14
CA LEU A 27 -0.37 1.83 14.83
C LEU A 27 0.82 1.79 15.78
N ARG A 28 1.68 2.81 15.71
CA ARG A 28 2.65 3.08 16.77
C ARG A 28 2.09 4.19 17.63
N VAL A 29 1.75 3.83 18.86
CA VAL A 29 1.30 4.74 19.90
C VAL A 29 2.54 5.38 20.53
N GLY A 30 2.62 6.70 20.48
CA GLY A 30 3.65 7.48 21.18
C GLY A 30 3.23 7.83 22.60
N HIS A 31 3.85 8.85 23.19
CA HIS A 31 3.38 9.43 24.45
C HIS A 31 2.03 10.13 24.26
N ALA A 32 1.37 10.49 25.36
CA ALA A 32 0.02 11.07 25.35
C ALA A 32 -0.14 12.33 24.48
N THR A 33 0.95 13.05 24.21
CA THR A 33 0.99 14.25 23.37
C THR A 33 1.44 13.99 21.94
N ASP A 34 1.96 12.80 21.65
CA ASP A 34 2.46 12.48 20.32
C ASP A 34 1.31 12.14 19.38
N PRO A 35 1.33 12.64 18.13
CA PRO A 35 0.35 12.23 17.15
C PRO A 35 0.50 10.72 16.84
N PRO A 36 -0.63 9.99 16.66
CA PRO A 36 -0.58 8.60 16.29
C PRO A 36 0.15 8.42 14.95
N THR A 37 1.13 7.51 14.91
CA THR A 37 1.89 7.24 13.69
C THR A 37 1.51 5.88 13.12
N ILE A 38 1.13 5.84 11.84
CA ILE A 38 0.92 4.57 11.13
C ILE A 38 2.28 4.04 10.68
N VAL A 39 2.64 2.85 11.16
CA VAL A 39 3.81 2.11 10.71
C VAL A 39 3.38 1.21 9.56
N ILE A 40 3.84 1.57 8.37
CA ILE A 40 3.67 0.77 7.16
C ILE A 40 4.90 -0.14 7.05
N SER A 41 4.69 -1.46 7.08
CA SER A 41 5.78 -2.40 6.82
C SER A 41 6.22 -2.32 5.35
N ARG A 42 7.49 -2.62 5.07
CA ARG A 42 8.01 -2.63 3.69
C ARG A 42 7.20 -3.54 2.76
N GLY A 43 6.75 -4.70 3.25
CA GLY A 43 5.92 -5.62 2.47
C GLY A 43 4.56 -5.02 2.11
N VAL A 44 3.86 -4.40 3.08
CA VAL A 44 2.58 -3.71 2.83
C VAL A 44 2.77 -2.54 1.86
N GLN A 45 3.85 -1.77 2.00
CA GLN A 45 4.16 -0.66 1.11
C GLN A 45 4.36 -1.12 -0.34
N LEU A 46 5.20 -2.13 -0.56
CA LEU A 46 5.48 -2.65 -1.90
C LEU A 46 4.21 -3.21 -2.56
N HIS A 47 3.40 -3.96 -1.81
CA HIS A 47 2.14 -4.50 -2.34
C HIS A 47 1.13 -3.42 -2.71
N LEU A 48 1.02 -2.36 -1.91
CA LEU A 48 0.11 -1.25 -2.22
C LEU A 48 0.59 -0.44 -3.42
N LEU A 49 1.89 -0.20 -3.56
CA LEU A 49 2.44 0.52 -4.72
C LEU A 49 2.22 -0.25 -6.01
N ASP A 50 2.48 -1.56 -6.00
CA ASP A 50 2.22 -2.46 -7.12
C ASP A 50 0.73 -2.52 -7.49
N LEU A 51 -0.13 -2.73 -6.49
CA LEU A 51 -1.58 -2.79 -6.66
C LEU A 51 -2.18 -1.49 -7.24
N LEU A 52 -1.64 -0.34 -6.84
CA LEU A 52 -2.12 0.98 -7.26
C LEU A 52 -1.39 1.51 -8.50
N GLY A 53 -0.35 0.83 -8.99
CA GLY A 53 0.48 1.28 -10.10
C GLY A 53 1.17 2.62 -9.80
N LEU A 54 1.62 2.82 -8.56
CA LEU A 54 2.24 4.08 -8.10
C LEU A 54 3.75 3.98 -8.07
N GLU A 55 4.41 4.97 -8.69
CA GLU A 55 5.85 5.15 -8.58
C GLU A 55 6.20 5.93 -7.30
N PRO A 56 6.95 5.33 -6.35
CA PRO A 56 7.22 5.96 -5.06
C PRO A 56 8.11 7.22 -5.17
N THR A 57 8.86 7.36 -6.27
CA THR A 57 9.68 8.54 -6.55
C THR A 57 8.88 9.71 -7.12
N HIS A 58 7.62 9.49 -7.49
CA HIS A 58 6.76 10.50 -8.11
C HIS A 58 5.34 10.51 -7.50
N PRO A 59 5.20 10.85 -6.21
CA PRO A 59 3.90 10.90 -5.55
C PRO A 59 2.99 11.94 -6.21
N ARG A 60 1.77 11.54 -6.58
CA ARG A 60 0.72 12.45 -7.05
C ARG A 60 0.00 13.02 -5.84
N TRP A 61 0.35 14.23 -5.45
CA TRP A 61 -0.40 14.96 -4.44
C TRP A 61 -1.68 15.53 -5.08
N PRO A 62 -2.84 15.45 -4.41
CA PRO A 62 -3.99 16.22 -4.83
C PRO A 62 -3.67 17.71 -4.66
N ASP A 63 -4.01 18.53 -5.66
CA ASP A 63 -3.96 19.99 -5.53
C ASP A 63 -4.91 20.38 -4.38
N THR A 64 -4.34 20.99 -3.33
CA THR A 64 -5.10 21.52 -2.18
C THR A 64 -5.79 22.82 -2.51
#